data_AF-A0A7S1TJ84-F1
#
_entry.id   AF-A0A7S1TJ84-F1
#
_cell.length_a   1.000
_cell.length_b   1.000
_cell.length_c   1.000
_cell.angle_alpha   90.00
_cell.angle_beta   90.00
_cell.angle_gamma   90.00
#
_symmetry.space_group_name_H-M   'P 1'
#
loop_
_entity.id
_entity.type
_entity.pdbx_description
1 polymer ?
#
loop_
_entity_poly.entity_id
_entity_poly.type
_entity_poly.pdbx_seq_one_letter_code
_entity_poly.pdbx_strand_id
1 'polypeptide(L)'
;FLYDDSDFYQLLLRKVIASEAAGAYGDGGGGGGGEGGGSNGVGAGPRDLALLRAARQRNRKVVDRRASKGRRLRFTVHDKLVGFVAPVPEDTPPALNELIAGLFGNSCPTHA
;
A
#
# COMPACT_ATOMS: atom_id res chain seq x y z
N PHE A 1 -4.31 -0.03 13.79
CA PHE A 1 -3.17 -0.56 13.02
C PHE A 1 -2.51 -1.60 13.91
N LEU A 2 -2.70 -2.88 13.61
CA LEU A 2 -2.02 -3.94 14.35
C LEU A 2 -0.59 -4.03 13.79
N TYR A 3 0.41 -3.86 14.65
CA TYR A 3 1.80 -4.00 14.25
C TYR A 3 2.15 -5.48 14.18
N ASP A 4 2.88 -5.88 13.15
CA ASP A 4 3.10 -7.28 12.81
C ASP A 4 4.59 -7.58 12.77
N ASP A 5 5.10 -8.05 13.90
CA ASP A 5 6.51 -8.36 14.15
C ASP A 5 6.90 -9.79 13.81
N SER A 6 6.08 -10.50 13.03
CA SER A 6 6.34 -11.91 12.66
C SER A 6 7.74 -12.11 12.07
N ASP A 7 8.20 -11.17 11.25
CA ASP A 7 9.51 -11.21 10.59
C ASP A 7 10.66 -11.09 11.63
N PHE A 8 10.45 -10.32 12.70
CA PHE A 8 11.41 -10.17 13.80
C PHE A 8 11.50 -11.45 14.65
N TYR A 9 10.35 -12.03 15.00
CA TYR A 9 10.31 -13.30 15.74
C TYR A 9 10.89 -14.46 14.93
N GLN A 10 10.64 -14.50 13.62
CA GLN A 10 11.24 -15.51 12.72
C GLN A 10 12.77 -15.41 12.69
N LEU A 11 13.34 -14.20 12.68
CA LEU A 11 14.79 -14.03 12.77
C LEU A 11 15.34 -14.45 14.13
N LEU A 12 14.68 -14.05 15.22
CA LEU A 12 15.14 -14.40 16.57
C LEU A 12 15.12 -15.92 16.77
N LEU A 13 14.05 -16.59 16.35
CA LEU A 13 13.92 -18.04 16.42
C LEU A 13 15.00 -18.74 15.59
N ARG A 14 15.26 -18.28 14.36
CA ARG A 14 16.36 -18.81 13.53
C ARG A 14 17.73 -18.61 14.17
N LYS A 15 17.96 -17.49 14.85
CA LYS A 15 19.20 -17.24 15.60
C LYS A 15 19.35 -18.22 16.76
N VAL A 16 18.29 -18.42 17.55
CA VAL A 16 18.29 -19.37 18.69
C VAL A 16 18.57 -20.78 18.21
N ILE A 17 17.84 -21.24 17.19
CA ILE A 17 18.03 -22.59 16.61
C ILE A 17 19.46 -22.74 16.05
N ALA A 18 19.98 -21.73 15.36
CA ALA A 18 21.35 -21.77 14.83
C ALA A 18 22.41 -21.81 15.95
N SER A 19 22.22 -21.07 17.04
CA SER A 19 23.13 -21.11 18.20
C SER A 19 23.07 -22.43 18.96
N GLU A 20 21.88 -23.02 19.06
CA GLU A 20 21.67 -24.29 19.76
C GLU A 20 22.16 -25.47 18.93
N ALA A 21 21.89 -25.48 17.61
CA ALA A 21 22.42 -26.47 16.68
C ALA A 21 23.96 -26.42 16.59
N ALA A 22 24.57 -25.24 16.71
CA ALA A 22 26.03 -25.09 16.79
C ALA A 22 26.61 -25.60 18.13
N GLY A 23 25.84 -25.55 19.22
CA GLY A 23 26.23 -26.08 20.53
C GLY A 23 25.95 -27.57 20.73
N ALA A 24 25.02 -28.15 19.97
CA ALA A 24 24.61 -29.55 20.10
C ALA A 24 25.48 -30.56 19.31
N TYR A 25 26.42 -30.09 18.48
CA TYR A 25 27.30 -30.95 17.67
C TYR A 25 28.78 -30.72 18.02
N GLY A 26 29.12 -31.02 19.28
CA GLY A 26 30.49 -31.17 19.75
C GLY A 26 30.80 -32.63 20.03
N ASP A 27 30.94 -33.43 18.97
CA ASP A 27 31.81 -34.63 18.82
C ASP A 27 31.29 -35.47 17.63
N GLY A 28 32.17 -35.80 16.67
CA GLY A 28 31.88 -36.69 15.53
C GLY A 28 31.69 -36.00 14.17
N GLY A 29 32.71 -36.07 13.31
CA GLY A 29 32.72 -35.43 11.99
C GLY A 29 31.83 -36.08 10.91
N GLY A 30 31.70 -35.36 9.79
CA GLY A 30 31.38 -35.95 8.47
C GLY A 30 30.17 -35.36 7.72
N GLY A 31 30.44 -34.37 6.86
CA GLY A 31 29.94 -34.21 5.48
C GLY A 31 28.44 -34.28 5.13
N GLY A 32 27.90 -33.20 4.51
CA GLY A 32 26.67 -33.29 3.72
C GLY A 32 26.12 -31.97 3.16
N GLY A 33 26.63 -31.54 2.01
CA GLY A 33 25.95 -30.85 0.90
C GLY A 33 24.99 -29.67 1.15
N GLY A 34 25.39 -28.46 0.73
CA GLY A 34 24.50 -27.32 0.57
C GLY A 34 25.22 -26.05 0.12
N GLU A 35 25.25 -25.84 -1.18
CA GLU A 35 25.96 -24.77 -1.88
C GLU A 35 25.43 -23.37 -1.52
N GLY A 36 26.34 -22.44 -1.19
CA GLY A 36 25.99 -21.03 -0.99
C GLY A 36 26.98 -20.30 -0.08
N GLY A 37 28.06 -19.77 -0.67
CA GLY A 37 29.06 -18.98 0.06
C GLY A 37 28.52 -17.68 0.65
N GLY A 38 28.93 -17.37 1.89
CA GLY A 38 28.68 -16.09 2.53
C GLY A 38 28.99 -16.06 4.03
N SER A 39 30.27 -15.85 4.36
CA SER A 39 30.82 -15.40 5.66
C SER A 39 30.24 -15.97 6.97
N ASN A 40 31.07 -16.76 7.64
CA ASN A 40 31.02 -17.02 9.08
C ASN A 40 31.01 -15.68 9.85
N GLY A 41 29.85 -15.29 10.37
CA GLY A 41 29.67 -14.08 11.15
C GLY A 41 28.24 -14.03 11.69
N VAL A 42 28.11 -14.36 12.96
CA VAL A 42 26.87 -14.35 13.73
C VAL A 42 26.20 -12.99 13.63
N GLY A 43 25.23 -12.87 12.75
CA GLY A 43 24.50 -11.63 12.58
C GLY A 43 23.53 -11.79 11.44
N ALA A 44 22.29 -12.18 11.75
CA ALA A 44 21.20 -11.98 10.81
C ALA A 44 21.10 -10.48 10.56
N GLY A 45 21.79 -10.04 9.52
CA GLY A 45 22.02 -8.65 9.23
C GLY A 45 20.76 -8.02 8.64
N PRO A 46 20.78 -6.72 8.38
CA PRO A 46 19.70 -6.04 7.67
C PRO A 46 19.32 -6.72 6.34
N ARG A 47 20.24 -7.50 5.74
CA ARG A 47 20.01 -8.30 4.53
C ARG A 47 19.03 -9.46 4.71
N ASP A 48 19.16 -10.24 5.77
CA ASP A 48 18.26 -11.39 6.02
C ASP A 48 16.84 -10.94 6.34
N LEU A 49 16.75 -9.84 7.11
CA LEU A 49 15.49 -9.19 7.40
C LEU A 49 14.85 -8.60 6.13
N ALA A 50 15.65 -8.02 5.23
CA ALA A 50 15.17 -7.55 3.94
C ALA A 50 14.66 -8.69 3.05
N LEU A 51 15.34 -9.85 3.05
CA LEU A 51 14.90 -11.04 2.31
C LEU A 51 13.56 -11.59 2.83
N LEU A 52 13.39 -11.68 4.14
CA LEU A 52 12.11 -12.09 4.75
C LEU A 52 10.99 -11.12 4.42
N ARG A 53 11.26 -9.81 4.53
CA ARG A 53 10.31 -8.76 4.16
C ARG A 53 9.95 -8.81 2.68
N ALA A 54 10.92 -9.06 1.80
CA ALA A 54 10.68 -9.20 0.37
C ALA A 54 9.84 -10.45 0.06
N ALA A 55 10.17 -11.60 0.67
CA ALA A 55 9.37 -12.82 0.54
C ALA A 55 7.91 -12.60 0.99
N ARG A 56 7.73 -11.85 2.07
CA ARG A 56 6.40 -11.47 2.56
C ARG A 56 5.67 -10.49 1.64
N GLN A 57 6.37 -9.51 1.08
CA GLN A 57 5.79 -8.56 0.12
C GLN A 57 5.29 -9.27 -1.15
N ARG A 58 5.99 -10.32 -1.62
CA ARG A 58 5.52 -11.17 -2.73
C ARG A 58 4.20 -11.87 -2.44
N ASN A 59 3.97 -12.23 -1.17
CA ASN A 59 2.76 -12.92 -0.73
C ASN A 59 1.66 -11.97 -0.26
N ARG A 60 1.87 -10.65 -0.31
CA ARG A 60 0.85 -9.67 0.08
C ARG A 60 -0.14 -9.49 -1.06
N LYS A 61 -1.43 -9.58 -0.73
CA LYS A 61 -2.51 -9.20 -1.65
C LYS A 61 -2.29 -7.75 -2.10
N VAL A 62 -2.24 -7.53 -3.40
CA VAL A 62 -2.19 -6.18 -3.97
C VAL A 62 -3.54 -5.53 -3.68
N VAL A 63 -3.54 -4.60 -2.72
CA VAL A 63 -4.72 -3.81 -2.37
C VAL A 63 -4.53 -2.42 -2.91
N ASP A 64 -5.53 -1.91 -3.64
CA ASP A 64 -5.59 -0.49 -4.01
C ASP A 64 -5.79 0.36 -2.75
N ARG A 65 -4.67 0.77 -2.14
CA ARG A 65 -4.66 1.58 -0.92
C ARG A 65 -5.27 2.95 -1.15
N ARG A 66 -5.22 3.47 -2.39
CA ARG A 66 -5.83 4.75 -2.76
C ARG A 66 -7.34 4.67 -2.88
N ALA A 67 -7.90 3.52 -3.22
CA ALA A 67 -9.34 3.30 -3.19
C ALA A 67 -9.91 2.94 -1.81
N SER A 68 -9.07 2.75 -0.79
CA SER A 68 -9.54 2.40 0.55
C SER A 68 -10.22 3.59 1.27
N LYS A 69 -11.21 3.28 2.13
CA LYS A 69 -11.93 4.25 2.98
C LYS A 69 -12.59 5.42 2.22
N GLY A 70 -13.21 5.15 1.07
CA GLY A 70 -14.00 6.16 0.36
C GLY A 70 -13.19 7.27 -0.32
N ARG A 71 -11.87 7.13 -0.42
CA ARG A 71 -10.99 8.09 -1.13
C ARG A 71 -11.19 8.11 -2.65
N ARG A 72 -11.83 7.07 -3.20
CA ARG A 72 -12.21 6.99 -4.61
C ARG A 72 -13.72 7.23 -4.73
N LEU A 73 -14.11 8.13 -5.63
CA LEU A 73 -15.51 8.38 -5.95
C LEU A 73 -16.17 7.11 -6.49
N ARG A 74 -17.29 6.73 -5.89
CA ARG A 74 -18.13 5.61 -6.28
C ARG A 74 -19.50 6.16 -6.65
N PHE A 75 -19.89 5.96 -7.91
CA PHE A 75 -21.19 6.36 -8.40
C PHE A 75 -22.22 5.28 -8.03
N THR A 76 -22.56 5.24 -6.74
CA THR A 76 -23.60 4.36 -6.19
C THR A 76 -24.75 5.22 -5.70
N VAL A 77 -25.98 4.84 -6.03
CA VAL A 77 -27.17 5.49 -5.49
C VAL A 77 -27.30 5.11 -4.02
N HIS A 78 -27.60 6.09 -3.16
CA HIS A 78 -27.83 5.89 -1.74
C HIS A 78 -29.29 6.24 -1.40
N ASP A 79 -30.12 5.23 -1.15
CA ASP A 79 -31.58 5.39 -0.98
C ASP A 79 -31.97 6.44 0.06
N LYS A 80 -31.18 6.58 1.14
CA LYS A 80 -31.42 7.58 2.20
C LYS A 80 -31.18 9.03 1.76
N LEU A 81 -30.39 9.23 0.71
CA LEU A 81 -30.06 10.54 0.17
C LEU A 81 -30.93 10.90 -1.04
N VAL A 82 -31.66 9.92 -1.60
CA VAL A 82 -32.59 10.17 -2.70
C VAL A 82 -33.74 11.04 -2.20
N GLY A 83 -33.97 12.18 -2.86
CA GLY A 83 -35.05 13.10 -2.49
C GLY A 83 -34.83 13.86 -1.18
N PHE A 84 -33.58 13.98 -0.69
CA PHE A 84 -33.30 14.71 0.55
C PHE A 84 -33.64 16.21 0.47
N VAL A 85 -33.54 16.80 -0.72
CA VAL A 85 -33.85 18.21 -1.00
C VAL A 85 -34.63 18.30 -2.31
N ALA A 86 -35.68 19.11 -2.33
CA ALA A 86 -36.42 19.40 -3.55
C ALA A 86 -35.63 20.40 -4.43
N PRO A 87 -35.65 20.28 -5.77
CA PRO A 87 -35.00 21.23 -6.64
C PRO A 87 -35.65 22.61 -6.48
N VAL A 88 -34.83 23.62 -6.19
CA VAL A 88 -35.25 25.01 -6.16
C VAL A 88 -35.02 25.60 -7.56
N PRO A 89 -36.03 26.19 -8.20
CA PRO A 89 -35.83 26.85 -9.49
C PRO A 89 -34.90 28.05 -9.30
N GLU A 90 -33.82 28.08 -10.04
CA GLU A 90 -32.93 29.24 -10.11
C GLU A 90 -33.20 30.03 -11.39
N ASP A 91 -33.41 31.33 -11.25
CA ASP A 91 -33.52 32.25 -12.37
C ASP A 91 -32.14 32.42 -13.00
N THR A 92 -31.86 31.60 -14.01
CA THR A 92 -30.63 31.71 -14.79
C THR A 92 -30.75 32.91 -15.71
N PRO A 93 -29.86 33.93 -15.61
CA PRO A 93 -29.94 35.08 -16.48
C PRO A 93 -29.66 34.65 -17.93
N PRO A 94 -30.37 35.21 -18.93
CA PRO A 94 -30.27 34.77 -20.32
C PRO A 94 -28.87 34.93 -20.91
N ALA A 95 -28.08 35.89 -20.39
CA ALA A 95 -26.71 36.17 -20.81
C ALA A 95 -25.64 35.43 -19.98
N LEU A 96 -26.00 34.46 -19.12
CA LEU A 96 -25.04 33.81 -18.22
C LEU A 96 -23.88 33.15 -18.97
N ASN A 97 -24.20 32.46 -20.07
CA ASN A 97 -23.20 31.74 -20.86
C ASN A 97 -22.17 32.68 -21.48
N GLU A 98 -22.62 33.84 -21.97
CA GLU A 98 -21.76 34.89 -22.53
C GLU A 98 -20.92 35.55 -21.45
N LEU A 99 -21.52 35.82 -20.28
CA LEU A 99 -20.83 36.38 -19.11
C LEU A 99 -19.71 35.46 -18.62
N ILE A 100 -19.98 34.15 -18.52
CA ILE A 100 -18.97 33.16 -18.07
C ILE A 100 -17.86 33.03 -19.11
N ALA A 101 -18.20 33.02 -20.40
CA ALA A 101 -17.21 32.92 -21.48
C ALA A 101 -16.24 34.12 -21.48
N GLY A 102 -16.73 35.32 -21.20
CA GLY A 102 -15.93 36.55 -21.15
C GLY A 102 -15.19 36.81 -19.82
N LEU A 103 -15.37 35.97 -18.79
CA LEU A 103 -14.99 36.29 -17.41
C LEU A 103 -13.49 36.58 -17.23
N PHE A 104 -12.62 35.94 -18.02
CA PHE A 104 -11.16 36.07 -17.89
C PHE A 104 -10.45 36.50 -19.19
N GLY A 105 -11.17 37.19 -20.08
CA GLY A 105 -10.53 38.00 -21.13
C GLY A 105 -10.55 37.46 -22.56
N ASN A 106 -11.33 36.41 -22.88
CA ASN A 106 -11.38 35.86 -24.25
C ASN A 106 -12.79 35.91 -24.88
N SER A 107 -12.90 36.75 -25.92
CA SER A 107 -13.93 36.87 -26.97
C SER A 107 -15.43 36.87 -26.59
N CYS A 108 -15.97 38.08 -26.50
CA CYS A 108 -17.34 38.39 -26.90
C CYS A 108 -17.62 37.83 -28.32
N PRO A 109 -18.59 36.95 -28.52
CA PRO A 109 -19.08 36.64 -29.86
C PRO A 109 -19.98 37.80 -30.31
N THR A 110 -19.57 38.48 -31.38
CA THR A 110 -20.39 39.45 -32.10
C THR A 110 -21.63 38.75 -32.64
N HIS A 111 -22.82 39.17 -32.18
CA HIS A 111 -24.10 38.81 -32.77
C HIS A 111 -24.12 39.24 -34.26
N ALA A 112 -24.34 38.28 -35.16
CA ALA A 112 -24.78 38.50 -36.54
C ALA A 112 -26.25 38.09 -36.65
#